data_AF-A0A1W9WM32-F1
#
_entry.id   AF-A0A1W9WM32-F1
#
_cell.length_a   1.000
_cell.length_b   1.000
_cell.length_c   1.000
_cell.angle_alpha   90.00
_cell.angle_beta   90.00
_cell.angle_gamma   90.00
#
_symmetry.space_group_name_H-M   'P 1'
#
loop_
_entity.id
_entity.type
_entity.pdbx_description
1 polymer ?
#
loop_
_entity_poly.entity_id
_entity_poly.type
_entity_poly.pdbx_seq_one_letter_code
_entity_poly.pdbx_strand_id
1 'polypeptide(L)'
;MPLKDCNKFWQEKTDLISSMEKLKLLSVTGGVPKYLEEINIQKSAEENIKNMCFDEGGILFREFDIIFNDIFDKRAGMYKEIVKVLARGNRSAREIAELTGRPQNRDTSEYLKDLEVSGFIRRDFAYRFDGKRSKLSKYRIKDNYLRFYLRYIDPIKDKIRQGLFRYTGIENLRNWGGIMGLQFENLVLQNLHSIIQHIGIDYNSIISASPYFQNATRANKGACQIDLLIQTKFNTLYLCEIKFSNKIGRSIINEIT
;
A
#
# COMPACT_ATOMS: atom_id res chain seq x y z
N MET A 1 -5.21 10.20 6.49
CA MET A 1 -5.41 11.63 6.10
C MET A 1 -4.60 11.93 4.84
N PRO A 2 -4.92 12.97 4.05
CA PRO A 2 -4.03 13.43 2.99
C PRO A 2 -2.63 13.77 3.51
N LEU A 3 -1.57 13.53 2.73
CA LEU A 3 -0.18 13.81 3.15
C LEU A 3 0.04 15.27 3.59
N LYS A 4 -0.59 16.23 2.91
CA LYS A 4 -0.52 17.65 3.27
C LYS A 4 -1.01 17.93 4.69
N ASP A 5 -1.98 17.16 5.18
CA ASP A 5 -2.55 17.33 6.50
C ASP A 5 -1.73 16.57 7.54
N CYS A 6 -1.11 15.45 7.15
CA CYS A 6 -0.14 14.73 7.99
C CYS A 6 1.04 15.61 8.38
N ASN A 7 1.53 16.48 7.48
CA ASN A 7 2.59 17.42 7.80
C ASN A 7 2.20 18.43 8.89
N LYS A 8 0.91 18.78 9.00
CA LYS A 8 0.41 19.70 10.02
C LYS A 8 0.21 19.02 11.38
N PHE A 9 0.19 17.69 11.40
CA PHE A 9 -0.10 16.92 12.60
C PHE A 9 0.87 17.23 13.75
N TRP A 10 2.16 17.40 13.43
CA TRP A 10 3.18 17.72 14.43
C TRP A 10 3.27 19.22 14.76
N GLN A 11 2.43 20.08 14.16
CA GLN A 11 2.33 21.51 14.45
C GLN A 11 3.70 22.20 14.55
N GLU A 12 4.02 22.80 15.69
CA GLU A 12 5.29 23.49 15.99
C GLU A 12 6.51 22.55 15.97
N LYS A 13 6.30 21.24 16.10
CA LYS A 13 7.36 20.21 16.05
C LYS A 13 7.64 19.71 14.63
N THR A 14 6.98 20.26 13.62
CA THR A 14 7.11 19.83 12.22
C THR A 14 8.56 19.92 11.75
N ASP A 15 9.32 20.93 12.17
CA ASP A 15 10.71 21.14 11.73
C ASP A 15 11.72 20.25 12.45
N LEU A 16 11.31 19.58 13.54
CA LEU A 16 12.15 18.62 14.28
C LEU A 16 12.21 17.25 13.59
N ILE A 17 11.28 16.96 12.67
CA ILE A 17 11.21 15.70 11.96
C ILE A 17 11.51 15.96 10.49
N SER A 18 12.60 15.39 9.98
CA SER A 18 12.96 15.54 8.56
C SER A 18 11.88 14.93 7.65
N SER A 19 11.78 15.44 6.43
CA SER A 19 10.84 14.90 5.42
C SER A 19 11.06 13.40 5.17
N MET A 20 12.30 12.93 5.25
CA MET A 20 12.64 11.52 5.10
C MET A 20 12.04 10.67 6.23
N GLU A 21 12.17 11.13 7.47
CA GLU A 21 11.63 10.44 8.66
C GLU A 21 10.10 10.41 8.62
N LYS A 22 9.46 11.54 8.29
CA LYS A 22 8.00 11.61 8.08
C LYS A 22 7.55 10.61 7.02
N LEU A 23 8.25 10.54 5.90
CA LEU A 23 7.90 9.65 4.79
C LEU A 23 8.02 8.18 5.20
N LYS A 24 9.07 7.78 5.91
CA LYS A 24 9.20 6.42 6.45
C LYS A 24 8.03 6.07 7.39
N LEU A 25 7.72 6.96 8.34
CA LEU A 25 6.62 6.77 9.29
C LEU A 25 5.27 6.68 8.58
N LEU A 26 5.00 7.56 7.63
CA LEU A 26 3.75 7.58 6.85
C LEU A 26 3.63 6.37 5.90
N SER A 27 4.74 5.85 5.41
CA SER A 27 4.75 4.63 4.59
C SER A 27 4.28 3.39 5.37
N VAL A 28 4.46 3.37 6.70
CA VAL A 28 3.95 2.30 7.57
C VAL A 28 2.56 2.63 8.11
N THR A 29 2.36 3.85 8.61
CA THR A 29 1.13 4.25 9.32
C THR A 29 -0.03 4.63 8.39
N GLY A 30 0.23 4.92 7.11
CA GLY A 30 -0.79 5.41 6.18
C GLY A 30 -1.38 6.79 6.53
N GLY A 31 -0.77 7.52 7.46
CA GLY A 31 -1.27 8.83 7.91
C GLY A 31 -2.58 8.73 8.69
N VAL A 32 -2.81 7.63 9.40
CA VAL A 32 -3.92 7.48 10.36
C VAL A 32 -3.59 8.29 11.62
N PRO A 33 -4.44 9.27 12.03
CA PRO A 33 -4.14 10.18 13.13
C PRO A 33 -3.71 9.45 14.41
N LYS A 34 -4.45 8.40 14.78
CA LYS A 34 -4.20 7.64 16.00
C LYS A 34 -2.80 7.04 16.06
N TYR A 35 -2.24 6.60 14.93
CA TYR A 35 -0.88 6.07 14.90
C TYR A 35 0.17 7.18 14.94
N LEU A 36 -0.16 8.36 14.43
CA LEU A 36 0.75 9.50 14.46
C LEU A 36 0.92 10.06 15.88
N GLU A 37 -0.11 9.94 16.74
CA GLU A 37 -0.04 10.30 18.17
C GLU A 37 1.01 9.50 18.94
N GLU A 38 1.27 8.26 18.53
CA GLU A 38 2.20 7.34 19.21
C GLU A 38 3.66 7.57 18.79
N ILE A 39 3.90 8.47 17.83
CA ILE A 39 5.25 8.76 17.33
C ILE A 39 6.01 9.64 18.33
N ASN A 40 7.12 9.11 18.82
CA ASN A 40 8.08 9.87 19.60
C ASN A 40 9.07 10.59 18.69
N ILE A 41 8.96 11.92 18.63
CA ILE A 41 9.80 12.77 17.77
C ILE A 41 11.27 12.82 18.16
N GLN A 42 11.63 12.34 19.36
CA GLN A 42 13.03 12.26 19.82
C GLN A 42 13.73 10.98 19.36
N LYS A 43 12.98 10.08 18.71
CA LYS A 43 13.48 8.79 18.20
C LYS A 43 13.47 8.80 16.68
N SER A 44 14.31 7.98 16.08
CA SER A 44 14.27 7.79 14.62
C SER A 44 12.98 7.12 14.18
N ALA A 45 12.68 7.20 12.89
CA ALA A 45 11.58 6.51 12.25
C ALA A 45 11.71 5.01 12.44
N GLU A 46 12.93 4.47 12.30
CA GLU A 46 13.22 3.06 12.54
C GLU A 46 12.91 2.64 13.97
N GLU A 47 13.31 3.42 14.98
CA GLU A 47 13.01 3.14 16.38
C GLU A 47 11.51 3.22 16.69
N ASN A 48 10.82 4.21 16.13
CA ASN A 48 9.37 4.34 16.27
C ASN A 48 8.65 3.14 15.65
N ILE A 49 8.99 2.78 14.41
CA ILE A 49 8.40 1.62 13.73
C ILE A 49 8.69 0.34 14.51
N LYS A 50 9.92 0.17 15.04
CA LYS A 50 10.27 -0.95 15.91
C LYS A 50 9.33 -1.07 17.11
N ASN A 51 9.18 0.03 17.87
CA ASN A 51 8.37 0.03 19.09
C ASN A 51 6.88 -0.19 18.80
N MET A 52 6.37 0.34 17.69
CA MET A 52 4.96 0.20 17.33
C MET A 52 4.62 -1.18 16.72
N CYS A 53 5.52 -1.76 15.93
CA CYS A 53 5.24 -2.93 15.09
C CYS A 53 5.90 -4.23 15.55
N PHE A 54 7.08 -4.16 16.16
CA PHE A 54 7.95 -5.31 16.45
C PHE A 54 8.16 -5.52 17.96
N ASP A 55 7.20 -5.07 18.75
CA ASP A 55 7.06 -5.36 20.17
C ASP A 55 5.61 -5.83 20.42
N GLU A 56 5.41 -6.80 21.31
CA GLU A 56 4.07 -7.31 21.67
C GLU A 56 3.18 -6.22 22.29
N GLY A 57 3.81 -5.29 22.99
CA GLY A 57 3.23 -4.07 23.55
C GLY A 57 2.97 -2.97 22.50
N GLY A 58 3.45 -3.12 21.27
CA GLY A 58 3.28 -2.16 20.20
C GLY A 58 1.82 -2.02 19.74
N ILE A 59 1.37 -0.78 19.53
CA ILE A 59 0.01 -0.49 19.05
C ILE A 59 -0.27 -1.20 17.73
N LEU A 60 0.60 -1.03 16.72
CA LEU A 60 0.44 -1.57 15.37
C LEU A 60 0.61 -3.10 15.32
N PHE A 61 1.24 -3.71 16.32
CA PHE A 61 1.31 -5.16 16.45
C PHE A 61 -0.06 -5.79 16.81
N ARG A 62 -0.82 -5.12 17.67
CA ARG A 62 -2.16 -5.61 18.11
C ARG A 62 -3.28 -5.15 17.19
N GLU A 63 -3.08 -4.02 16.53
CA GLU A 63 -4.10 -3.28 15.80
C GLU A 63 -4.84 -4.11 14.73
N PHE A 64 -4.17 -5.04 14.03
CA PHE A 64 -4.79 -5.86 13.00
C PHE A 64 -5.98 -6.67 13.53
N ASP A 65 -5.85 -7.27 14.71
CA ASP A 65 -6.94 -8.06 15.26
C ASP A 65 -8.07 -7.15 15.76
N ILE A 66 -7.72 -6.00 16.34
CA ILE A 66 -8.65 -5.00 16.88
C ILE A 66 -9.51 -4.42 15.75
N ILE A 67 -8.92 -3.84 14.71
CA ILE A 67 -9.63 -3.21 13.59
C ILE A 67 -10.70 -4.12 13.00
N PHE A 68 -10.32 -5.36 12.68
CA PHE A 68 -11.24 -6.26 12.01
C PHE A 68 -12.36 -6.75 12.95
N ASN A 69 -12.06 -6.93 14.23
CA ASN A 69 -13.08 -7.32 15.21
C ASN A 69 -14.04 -6.16 15.48
N ASP A 70 -13.53 -4.93 15.58
CA ASP A 70 -14.35 -3.74 15.84
C ASP A 70 -15.27 -3.37 14.66
N ILE A 71 -14.78 -3.54 13.42
CA ILE A 71 -15.55 -3.18 12.21
C ILE A 71 -16.50 -4.31 11.79
N PHE A 72 -16.08 -5.58 11.90
CA PHE A 72 -16.79 -6.71 11.29
C PHE A 72 -17.30 -7.76 12.27
N ASP A 73 -17.02 -7.61 13.57
CA ASP A 73 -17.50 -8.48 14.66
C ASP A 73 -17.35 -9.98 14.30
N LYS A 74 -18.44 -10.75 14.33
CA LYS A 74 -18.46 -12.19 14.07
C LYS A 74 -17.98 -12.57 12.67
N ARG A 75 -18.01 -11.65 11.71
CA ARG A 75 -17.56 -11.89 10.32
C ARG A 75 -16.06 -11.62 10.13
N ALA A 76 -15.36 -11.08 11.14
CA ALA A 76 -13.97 -10.66 11.06
C ALA A 76 -13.03 -11.73 10.49
N GLY A 77 -13.24 -13.01 10.83
CA GLY A 77 -12.42 -14.11 10.34
C GLY A 77 -12.36 -14.18 8.81
N MET A 78 -13.49 -14.02 8.13
CA MET A 78 -13.54 -14.08 6.67
C MET A 78 -12.85 -12.88 6.02
N TYR A 79 -13.04 -11.69 6.58
CA TYR A 79 -12.36 -10.48 6.10
C TYR A 79 -10.84 -10.60 6.24
N LYS A 80 -10.34 -11.12 7.37
CA LYS A 80 -8.92 -11.39 7.62
C LYS A 80 -8.33 -12.37 6.58
N GLU A 81 -9.06 -13.44 6.25
CA GLU A 81 -8.60 -14.41 5.24
C GLU A 81 -8.51 -13.81 3.83
N ILE A 82 -9.48 -12.98 3.42
CA ILE A 82 -9.44 -12.29 2.13
C ILE A 82 -8.22 -11.37 2.03
N VAL A 83 -7.94 -10.56 3.06
CA VAL A 83 -6.80 -9.64 3.02
C VAL A 83 -5.46 -10.39 3.07
N LYS A 84 -5.36 -11.52 3.79
CA LYS A 84 -4.17 -12.39 3.75
C LYS A 84 -3.91 -12.95 2.33
N VAL A 85 -4.95 -13.35 1.61
CA VAL A 85 -4.84 -13.77 0.21
C VAL A 85 -4.31 -12.63 -0.67
N LEU A 86 -4.86 -11.42 -0.49
CA LEU A 86 -4.44 -10.23 -1.24
C LEU A 86 -3.03 -9.74 -0.89
N ALA A 87 -2.52 -10.01 0.31
CA ALA A 87 -1.16 -9.66 0.71
C ALA A 87 -0.10 -10.35 -0.16
N ARG A 88 -0.42 -11.56 -0.66
CA ARG A 88 0.42 -12.37 -1.55
C ARG A 88 0.42 -11.89 -3.00
N GLY A 89 -0.50 -11.01 -3.38
CA GLY A 89 -0.56 -10.42 -4.72
C GLY A 89 -1.99 -10.01 -5.12
N ASN A 90 -2.08 -9.24 -6.20
CA ASN A 90 -3.37 -8.72 -6.69
C ASN A 90 -4.18 -9.84 -7.33
N ARG A 91 -5.44 -10.01 -6.92
CA ARG A 91 -6.31 -11.14 -7.33
C ARG A 91 -7.66 -10.67 -7.83
N SER A 92 -8.22 -11.37 -8.82
CA SER A 92 -9.62 -11.23 -9.22
C SER A 92 -10.56 -11.80 -8.15
N ALA A 93 -11.84 -11.42 -8.19
CA ALA A 93 -12.85 -11.97 -7.26
C ALA A 93 -12.92 -13.51 -7.32
N ARG A 94 -12.72 -14.08 -8.51
CA ARG A 94 -12.69 -15.52 -8.74
C ARG A 94 -11.51 -16.18 -8.02
N GLU A 95 -10.30 -15.66 -8.23
CA GLU A 95 -9.10 -16.18 -7.57
C GLU A 95 -9.20 -16.07 -6.04
N ILE A 96 -9.82 -15.00 -5.52
CA ILE A 96 -10.05 -14.84 -4.06
C ILE A 96 -11.00 -15.92 -3.56
N ALA A 97 -12.12 -16.17 -4.25
CA ALA A 97 -13.07 -17.22 -3.90
C ALA A 97 -12.39 -18.60 -3.87
N GLU A 98 -11.63 -18.92 -4.93
CA GLU A 98 -10.87 -20.16 -5.05
C GLU A 98 -9.85 -20.32 -3.91
N LEU A 99 -9.03 -19.30 -3.63
CA LEU A 99 -7.98 -19.35 -2.60
C LEU A 99 -8.51 -19.34 -1.16
N THR A 100 -9.74 -18.84 -0.96
CA THR A 100 -10.42 -18.88 0.34
C THR A 100 -11.32 -20.11 0.51
N GLY A 101 -11.38 -21.00 -0.49
CA GLY A 101 -12.20 -22.21 -0.44
C GLY A 101 -13.70 -21.92 -0.46
N ARG A 102 -14.12 -20.81 -1.07
CA ARG A 102 -15.52 -20.35 -1.12
C ARG A 102 -16.07 -20.33 -2.55
N PRO A 103 -17.37 -20.55 -2.74
CA PRO A 103 -18.00 -20.32 -4.02
C PRO A 103 -18.02 -18.81 -4.33
N GLN A 104 -17.85 -18.46 -5.61
CA GLN A 104 -18.03 -17.10 -6.06
C GLN A 104 -19.54 -16.78 -6.10
N ASN A 105 -20.06 -16.21 -5.01
CA ASN A 105 -21.47 -15.90 -4.82
C ASN A 105 -21.69 -14.43 -4.39
N ARG A 106 -22.91 -14.11 -3.96
CA ARG A 106 -23.29 -12.79 -3.44
C ARG A 106 -22.45 -12.41 -2.22
N ASP A 107 -22.23 -13.34 -1.29
CA ASP A 107 -21.49 -13.08 -0.05
C ASP A 107 -20.04 -12.67 -0.34
N THR A 108 -19.34 -13.39 -1.22
CA THR A 108 -17.97 -13.01 -1.63
C THR A 108 -17.93 -11.59 -2.23
N SER A 109 -18.96 -11.22 -2.99
CA SER A 109 -19.07 -9.88 -3.56
C SER A 109 -19.33 -8.81 -2.49
N GLU A 110 -20.10 -9.14 -1.45
CA GLU A 110 -20.37 -8.29 -0.30
C GLU A 110 -19.10 -8.07 0.54
N TYR A 111 -18.37 -9.14 0.87
CA TYR A 111 -17.09 -9.02 1.60
C TYR A 111 -16.10 -8.09 0.88
N LEU A 112 -15.97 -8.23 -0.44
CA LEU A 112 -15.09 -7.38 -1.23
C LEU A 112 -15.56 -5.92 -1.26
N LYS A 113 -16.88 -5.70 -1.35
CA LYS A 113 -17.46 -4.36 -1.31
C LYS A 113 -17.22 -3.69 0.03
N ASP A 114 -17.43 -4.40 1.13
CA ASP A 114 -17.25 -3.88 2.49
C ASP A 114 -15.78 -3.52 2.75
N LEU A 115 -14.84 -4.35 2.32
CA LEU A 115 -13.40 -4.04 2.40
C LEU A 115 -13.02 -2.83 1.54
N GLU A 116 -13.64 -2.67 0.38
CA GLU A 116 -13.40 -1.54 -0.52
C GLU A 116 -13.95 -0.24 0.08
N VAL A 117 -15.19 -0.27 0.60
CA VAL A 117 -15.83 0.88 1.27
C VAL A 117 -15.08 1.28 2.55
N SER A 118 -14.62 0.29 3.33
CA SER A 118 -13.79 0.52 4.51
C SER A 118 -12.39 1.05 4.18
N GLY A 119 -12.01 1.07 2.90
CA GLY A 119 -10.73 1.61 2.45
C GLY A 119 -9.54 0.67 2.60
N PHE A 120 -9.74 -0.58 3.04
CA PHE A 120 -8.68 -1.58 3.19
C PHE A 120 -8.15 -2.06 1.85
N ILE A 121 -9.04 -2.21 0.86
CA ILE A 121 -8.69 -2.68 -0.48
C ILE A 121 -9.14 -1.68 -1.54
N ARG A 122 -8.62 -1.86 -2.75
CA ARG A 122 -9.06 -1.14 -3.94
C ARG A 122 -9.26 -2.12 -5.08
N ARG A 123 -10.28 -1.90 -5.90
CA ARG A 123 -10.49 -2.60 -7.15
C ARG A 123 -9.87 -1.82 -8.32
N ASP A 124 -8.83 -2.38 -8.91
CA ASP A 124 -8.17 -1.83 -10.09
C ASP A 124 -8.67 -2.55 -11.35
N PHE A 125 -8.99 -1.78 -12.38
CA PHE A 125 -9.49 -2.29 -13.65
C PHE A 125 -8.34 -2.38 -14.64
N ALA A 126 -8.34 -3.44 -15.46
CA ALA A 126 -7.38 -3.52 -16.55
C ALA A 126 -7.53 -2.28 -17.45
N TYR A 127 -6.40 -1.65 -17.77
CA TYR A 127 -6.38 -0.46 -18.60
C TYR A 127 -6.94 -0.74 -19.99
N ARG A 128 -7.65 0.22 -20.57
CA ARG A 128 -8.11 0.21 -21.96
C ARG A 128 -7.79 1.55 -22.60
N PHE A 129 -7.20 1.52 -23.80
CA PHE A 129 -6.84 2.72 -24.55
C PHE A 129 -8.05 3.60 -24.93
N ASP A 130 -9.24 3.02 -24.99
CA ASP A 130 -10.49 3.73 -25.29
C ASP A 130 -11.09 4.48 -24.10
N GLY A 131 -10.39 4.51 -22.95
CA GLY A 131 -10.85 5.14 -21.71
C GLY A 131 -12.04 4.44 -21.04
N LYS A 132 -12.56 3.34 -21.61
CA LYS A 132 -13.69 2.61 -21.04
C LYS A 132 -13.22 1.73 -19.89
N ARG A 133 -14.10 1.53 -18.91
CA ARG A 133 -13.82 0.60 -17.80
C ARG A 133 -13.79 -0.84 -18.31
N SER A 134 -12.69 -1.55 -18.05
CA SER A 134 -12.60 -2.97 -18.37
C SER A 134 -13.55 -3.81 -17.51
N LYS A 135 -14.00 -4.95 -18.04
CA LYS A 135 -14.68 -5.98 -17.24
C LYS A 135 -13.69 -6.78 -16.38
N LEU A 136 -12.41 -6.80 -16.77
CA LEU A 136 -11.34 -7.45 -16.02
C LEU A 136 -10.85 -6.50 -14.93
N SER A 137 -10.82 -7.00 -13.70
CA SER A 137 -10.38 -6.24 -12.53
C SER A 137 -9.70 -7.12 -11.52
N LYS A 138 -8.74 -6.57 -10.81
CA LYS A 138 -8.08 -7.19 -9.66
C LYS A 138 -8.26 -6.32 -8.42
N TYR A 139 -8.32 -6.95 -7.27
CA TYR A 139 -8.26 -6.30 -5.98
C TYR A 139 -6.83 -6.30 -5.48
N ARG A 140 -6.48 -5.24 -4.76
CA ARG A 140 -5.21 -5.11 -4.04
C ARG A 140 -5.45 -4.50 -2.68
N ILE A 141 -4.53 -4.75 -1.74
CA ILE A 141 -4.51 -4.01 -0.48
C ILE A 141 -4.19 -2.55 -0.79
N LYS A 142 -5.08 -1.67 -0.33
CA LYS A 142 -4.91 -0.24 -0.41
C LYS A 142 -4.22 0.26 0.84
N ASP A 143 -4.64 -0.16 2.03
CA ASP A 143 -4.13 0.38 3.30
C ASP A 143 -2.64 0.03 3.55
N ASN A 144 -1.84 1.05 3.90
CA ASN A 144 -0.39 0.92 4.09
C ASN A 144 -0.05 0.08 5.32
N TYR A 145 -0.75 0.33 6.44
CA TYR A 145 -0.55 -0.41 7.68
C TYR A 145 -0.88 -1.90 7.48
N LEU A 146 -2.06 -2.20 6.94
CA LEU A 146 -2.51 -3.57 6.69
C LEU A 146 -1.54 -4.33 5.79
N ARG A 147 -1.05 -3.66 4.73
CA ARG A 147 -0.05 -4.23 3.82
C ARG A 147 1.26 -4.51 4.55
N PHE A 148 1.71 -3.60 5.41
CA PHE A 148 2.92 -3.77 6.20
C PHE A 148 2.77 -4.93 7.19
N TYR A 149 1.66 -4.96 7.92
CA TYR A 149 1.35 -5.99 8.90
C TYR A 149 1.38 -7.38 8.27
N LEU A 150 0.59 -7.60 7.22
CA LEU A 150 0.42 -8.92 6.61
C LEU A 150 1.69 -9.44 5.94
N ARG A 151 2.59 -8.55 5.50
CA ARG A 151 3.85 -8.96 4.85
C ARG A 151 5.01 -9.12 5.81
N TYR A 152 5.06 -8.36 6.89
CA TYR A 152 6.28 -8.22 7.70
C TYR A 152 6.08 -8.50 9.18
N ILE A 153 4.85 -8.42 9.70
CA ILE A 153 4.55 -8.69 11.10
C ILE A 153 3.93 -10.08 11.23
N ASP A 154 2.84 -10.36 10.51
CA ASP A 154 2.09 -11.62 10.58
C ASP A 154 2.99 -12.87 10.40
N PRO A 155 3.90 -12.94 9.41
CA PRO A 155 4.75 -14.13 9.22
C PRO A 155 5.74 -14.43 10.35
N ILE A 156 6.00 -13.46 11.22
CA ILE A 156 6.97 -13.56 12.33
C ILE A 156 6.34 -13.20 13.69
N LYS A 157 5.01 -13.15 13.77
CA LYS A 157 4.25 -12.68 14.95
C LYS A 157 4.67 -13.39 16.24
N ASP A 158 4.87 -14.70 16.18
CA ASP A 158 5.26 -15.49 17.35
C ASP A 158 6.70 -15.20 17.81
N LYS A 159 7.61 -14.89 16.88
CA LYS A 159 8.97 -14.46 17.20
C LYS A 159 8.98 -13.08 17.86
N ILE A 160 8.07 -12.19 17.46
CA ILE A 160 7.88 -10.88 18.09
C ILE A 160 7.38 -11.05 19.53
N ARG A 161 6.39 -11.91 19.78
CA ARG A 161 5.90 -12.24 21.13
C ARG A 161 7.00 -12.80 22.04
N GLN A 162 7.89 -13.60 21.49
CA GLN A 162 9.06 -14.14 22.21
C GLN A 162 10.14 -13.07 22.50
N GLY A 163 9.95 -11.83 22.05
CA GLY A 163 10.89 -10.73 22.29
C GLY A 163 12.16 -10.77 21.42
N LEU A 164 12.22 -11.61 20.38
CA LEU A 164 13.42 -11.79 19.55
C LEU A 164 13.83 -10.53 18.76
N PHE A 165 12.92 -9.56 18.63
CA PHE A 165 13.18 -8.29 17.96
C PHE A 165 13.44 -7.12 18.92
N ARG A 166 13.35 -7.33 20.25
CA ARG A 166 13.53 -6.26 21.24
C ARG A 166 14.88 -5.56 21.13
N TYR A 167 15.95 -6.30 20.83
CA TYR A 167 17.31 -5.75 20.71
C TYR A 167 17.84 -5.70 19.27
N THR A 168 17.04 -6.14 18.29
CA THR A 168 17.43 -6.12 16.87
C THR A 168 17.02 -4.78 16.26
N GLY A 169 17.94 -4.09 15.60
CA GLY A 169 17.61 -2.91 14.78
C GLY A 169 16.80 -3.34 13.55
N ILE A 170 15.71 -2.66 13.23
CA ILE A 170 14.80 -3.08 12.15
C ILE A 170 15.45 -2.94 10.76
N GLU A 171 16.46 -2.10 10.64
CA GLU A 171 17.32 -1.98 9.47
C GLU A 171 18.05 -3.28 9.14
N ASN A 172 18.21 -4.17 10.14
CA ASN A 172 18.80 -5.50 9.96
C ASN A 172 17.76 -6.55 9.52
N LEU A 173 16.47 -6.19 9.44
CA LEU A 173 15.50 -7.02 8.75
C LEU A 173 15.96 -7.16 7.29
N ARG A 174 15.98 -8.39 6.79
CA ARG A 174 16.38 -8.67 5.41
C ARG A 174 15.56 -7.79 4.46
N ASN A 175 16.26 -6.98 3.67
CA ASN A 175 15.69 -6.10 2.64
C ASN A 175 14.80 -4.95 3.15
N TRP A 176 15.13 -4.29 4.28
CA TRP A 176 14.42 -3.09 4.76
C TRP A 176 14.20 -2.02 3.67
N GLY A 177 15.22 -1.75 2.84
CA GLY A 177 15.10 -0.80 1.73
C GLY A 177 14.00 -1.20 0.72
N GLY A 178 13.92 -2.48 0.34
CA GLY A 178 12.86 -2.98 -0.53
C GLY A 178 11.48 -2.95 0.11
N ILE A 179 11.39 -3.20 1.42
CA ILE A 179 10.15 -3.04 2.20
C ILE A 179 9.64 -1.60 2.09
N MET A 180 10.51 -0.64 2.37
CA MET A 180 10.16 0.78 2.34
C MET A 180 9.85 1.27 0.94
N GLY A 181 10.54 0.78 -0.10
CA GLY A 181 10.20 1.07 -1.50
C GLY A 181 8.79 0.64 -1.86
N LEU A 182 8.41 -0.58 -1.49
CA LEU A 182 7.07 -1.10 -1.74
C LEU A 182 5.97 -0.36 -0.95
N GLN A 183 6.29 0.14 0.24
CA GLN A 183 5.34 0.93 1.04
C GLN A 183 5.19 2.36 0.50
N PHE A 184 6.31 2.94 0.07
CA PHE A 184 6.36 4.26 -0.54
C PHE A 184 5.57 4.30 -1.84
N GLU A 185 5.73 3.30 -2.72
CA GLU A 185 4.94 3.16 -3.95
C GLU A 185 3.43 3.24 -3.64
N ASN A 186 2.97 2.47 -2.66
CA ASN A 186 1.56 2.47 -2.29
C ASN A 186 1.11 3.82 -1.70
N LEU A 187 1.98 4.48 -0.91
CA LEU A 187 1.71 5.82 -0.35
C LEU A 187 1.58 6.88 -1.46
N VAL A 188 2.43 6.82 -2.48
CA VAL A 188 2.37 7.68 -3.68
C VAL A 188 1.06 7.45 -4.43
N LEU A 189 0.70 6.19 -4.70
CA LEU A 189 -0.55 5.86 -5.40
C LEU A 189 -1.81 6.31 -4.65
N GLN A 190 -1.78 6.36 -3.31
CA GLN A 190 -2.88 6.88 -2.51
C GLN A 190 -3.01 8.41 -2.56
N ASN A 191 -1.92 9.12 -2.81
CA ASN A 191 -1.86 10.59 -2.79
C ASN A 191 -1.70 11.19 -4.19
N LEU A 192 -2.09 10.41 -5.20
CA LEU A 192 -1.87 10.70 -6.61
C LEU A 192 -2.41 12.07 -7.04
N HIS A 193 -3.53 12.53 -6.47
CA HIS A 193 -4.08 13.86 -6.76
C HIS A 193 -3.09 14.99 -6.44
N SER A 194 -2.45 14.95 -5.26
CA SER A 194 -1.45 15.95 -4.86
C SER A 194 -0.20 15.86 -5.73
N ILE A 195 0.20 14.64 -6.09
CA ILE A 195 1.40 14.41 -6.91
C ILE A 195 1.18 14.94 -8.33
N ILE A 196 0.02 14.64 -8.95
CA ILE A 196 -0.36 15.14 -10.28
C ILE A 196 -0.29 16.68 -10.33
N GLN A 197 -0.80 17.35 -9.30
CA GLN A 197 -0.71 18.81 -9.21
C GLN A 197 0.74 19.31 -9.15
N HIS A 198 1.61 18.64 -8.39
CA HIS A 198 3.02 19.02 -8.26
C HIS A 198 3.86 18.76 -9.52
N ILE A 199 3.54 17.72 -10.30
CA ILE A 199 4.22 17.45 -11.59
C ILE A 199 3.70 18.33 -12.74
N GLY A 200 2.69 19.17 -12.49
CA GLY A 200 2.18 20.13 -13.47
C GLY A 200 1.26 19.54 -14.55
N ILE A 201 0.71 18.34 -14.34
CA ILE A 201 -0.29 17.77 -15.24
C ILE A 201 -1.67 18.33 -14.87
N ASP A 202 -2.36 18.95 -15.82
CA ASP A 202 -3.74 19.40 -15.63
C ASP A 202 -4.65 18.19 -15.33
N TYR A 203 -5.24 18.18 -14.14
CA TYR A 203 -6.11 17.10 -13.70
C TYR A 203 -7.33 16.93 -14.62
N ASN A 204 -7.84 18.01 -15.22
CA ASN A 204 -8.99 17.98 -16.16
C ASN A 204 -8.63 17.40 -17.53
N SER A 205 -7.34 17.15 -17.78
CA SER A 205 -6.87 16.47 -18.98
C SER A 205 -6.81 14.95 -18.81
N ILE A 206 -6.83 14.44 -17.57
CA ILE A 206 -6.59 13.03 -17.29
C ILE A 206 -7.83 12.18 -17.59
N ILE A 207 -7.65 11.19 -18.47
CA ILE A 207 -8.63 10.13 -18.74
C ILE A 207 -8.48 9.02 -17.70
N SER A 208 -7.24 8.60 -17.42
CA SER A 208 -6.96 7.54 -16.44
C SER A 208 -5.59 7.72 -15.80
N ALA A 209 -5.46 7.34 -14.53
CA ALA A 209 -4.19 7.31 -13.81
C ALA A 209 -4.20 6.12 -12.84
N SER A 210 -3.49 5.05 -13.18
CA SER A 210 -3.46 3.80 -12.41
C SER A 210 -2.23 2.96 -12.72
N PRO A 211 -1.89 1.99 -11.86
CA PRO A 211 -0.93 0.95 -12.23
C PRO A 211 -1.36 0.24 -13.51
N TYR A 212 -0.38 -0.07 -14.36
CA TYR A 212 -0.59 -0.76 -15.62
C TYR A 212 0.11 -2.11 -15.58
N PHE A 213 -0.58 -3.13 -16.09
CA PHE A 213 0.04 -4.43 -16.33
C PHE A 213 -0.51 -5.02 -17.63
N GLN A 214 0.37 -5.65 -18.38
CA GLN A 214 0.06 -6.40 -19.57
C GLN A 214 0.74 -7.76 -19.49
N ASN A 215 -0.05 -8.83 -19.61
CA ASN A 215 0.50 -10.18 -19.73
C ASN A 215 1.03 -10.39 -21.15
N ALA A 216 2.10 -11.18 -21.26
CA ALA A 216 2.53 -11.71 -22.55
C ALA A 216 1.39 -12.55 -23.16
N THR A 217 1.19 -12.39 -24.46
CA THR A 217 0.23 -13.15 -25.26
C THR A 217 0.94 -13.74 -26.48
N ARG A 218 0.27 -14.63 -27.21
CA ARG A 218 0.83 -15.14 -28.48
C ARG A 218 1.14 -14.02 -29.49
N ALA A 219 0.38 -12.93 -29.46
CA ALA A 219 0.59 -11.77 -30.35
C ALA A 219 1.59 -10.75 -29.79
N ASN A 220 1.66 -10.56 -28.46
CA ASN A 220 2.61 -9.67 -27.79
C ASN A 220 3.51 -10.47 -26.86
N LYS A 221 4.76 -10.71 -27.25
CA LYS A 221 5.69 -11.56 -26.49
C LYS A 221 6.21 -10.92 -25.18
N GLY A 222 6.07 -9.60 -25.03
CA GLY A 222 6.46 -8.90 -23.81
C GLY A 222 5.35 -8.87 -22.77
N ALA A 223 5.68 -9.20 -21.52
CA ALA A 223 4.90 -8.75 -20.37
C ALA A 223 5.48 -7.41 -19.90
N CYS A 224 4.63 -6.49 -19.48
CA CYS A 224 5.03 -5.17 -19.00
C CYS A 224 4.25 -4.81 -17.74
N GLN A 225 4.90 -4.22 -16.77
CA GLN A 225 4.29 -3.61 -15.60
C GLN A 225 4.82 -2.19 -15.48
N ILE A 226 3.93 -1.23 -15.23
CA ILE A 226 4.28 0.17 -14.97
C ILE A 226 3.58 0.56 -13.68
N ASP A 227 4.33 1.09 -12.72
CA ASP A 227 3.79 1.46 -11.41
C ASP A 227 2.63 2.46 -11.52
N LEU A 228 2.75 3.41 -12.45
CA LEU A 228 1.71 4.39 -12.75
C LEU A 228 1.74 4.79 -14.23
N LEU A 229 0.63 4.55 -14.94
CA LEU A 229 0.38 5.05 -16.28
C LEU A 229 -0.69 6.15 -16.22
N ILE A 230 -0.37 7.34 -16.73
CA ILE A 230 -1.32 8.45 -16.85
C ILE A 230 -1.63 8.69 -18.32
N GLN A 231 -2.91 8.59 -18.69
CA GLN A 231 -3.40 8.93 -20.02
C GLN A 231 -4.15 10.26 -19.96
N THR A 232 -3.84 11.15 -20.89
CA THR A 232 -4.55 12.42 -21.07
C THR A 232 -5.40 12.43 -22.34
N LYS A 233 -6.37 13.35 -22.41
CA LYS A 233 -7.22 13.60 -23.58
C LYS A 233 -6.46 14.14 -24.80
N PHE A 234 -5.18 14.48 -24.64
CA PHE A 234 -4.30 14.97 -25.70
C PHE A 234 -3.45 13.84 -26.32
N ASN A 235 -3.82 12.58 -26.11
CA ASN A 235 -3.05 11.39 -26.53
C ASN A 235 -1.63 11.32 -25.96
N THR A 236 -1.35 12.05 -24.86
CA THR A 236 -0.09 11.93 -24.12
C THR A 236 -0.20 10.84 -23.06
N LEU A 237 0.81 9.96 -23.03
CA LEU A 237 1.00 8.95 -21.98
C LEU A 237 2.21 9.32 -21.13
N TYR A 238 2.04 9.35 -19.81
CA TYR A 238 3.12 9.46 -18.85
C TYR A 238 3.35 8.09 -18.22
N LEU A 239 4.55 7.55 -18.41
CA LEU A 239 4.99 6.31 -17.79
C LEU A 239 5.80 6.70 -16.56
N CYS A 240 5.31 6.33 -15.38
CA CYS A 240 5.90 6.72 -14.11
C CYS A 240 6.31 5.46 -13.34
N GLU A 241 7.59 5.39 -12.99
CA GLU A 241 8.16 4.37 -12.11
C GLU A 241 8.43 5.00 -10.74
N ILE A 242 8.02 4.32 -9.66
CA ILE A 242 8.04 4.88 -8.32
C ILE A 242 9.16 4.20 -7.51
N LYS A 243 10.26 4.92 -7.30
CA LYS A 243 11.39 4.40 -6.50
C LYS A 243 11.64 5.20 -5.25
N PHE A 244 11.96 4.47 -4.18
CA PHE A 244 12.45 5.02 -2.93
C PHE A 244 13.92 4.64 -2.76
N SER A 245 14.82 5.55 -3.13
CA SER A 245 16.26 5.34 -3.08
C SER A 245 16.98 6.69 -2.95
N ASN A 246 18.16 6.68 -2.34
CA ASN A 246 19.04 7.86 -2.27
C ASN A 246 19.57 8.29 -3.65
N LYS A 247 19.64 7.36 -4.61
CA LYS A 247 20.06 7.63 -6.00
C LYS A 247 19.19 6.83 -6.97
N ILE A 248 18.74 7.51 -8.02
CA ILE A 248 18.00 6.89 -9.14
C ILE A 248 18.95 6.89 -10.35
N GLY A 249 19.35 5.70 -10.80
CA GLY A 249 20.18 5.52 -11.97
C GLY A 249 19.36 5.39 -13.26
N ARG A 250 20.01 5.52 -14.43
CA ARG A 250 19.37 5.34 -15.75
C ARG A 250 18.90 3.90 -16.01
N SER A 251 19.37 2.93 -15.23
CA SER A 251 18.91 1.53 -15.29
C SER A 251 17.40 1.39 -15.12
N ILE A 252 16.76 2.36 -14.45
CA ILE A 252 15.33 2.44 -14.27
C ILE A 252 14.53 2.44 -15.58
N ILE A 253 15.13 2.99 -16.66
CA ILE A 253 14.46 3.06 -17.96
C ILE A 253 14.21 1.64 -18.49
N ASN A 254 15.15 0.73 -18.27
CA ASN A 254 15.03 -0.68 -18.67
C ASN A 254 13.99 -1.45 -17.83
N GLU A 255 13.53 -0.90 -16.70
CA GLU A 255 12.45 -1.50 -15.91
C GLU A 255 11.07 -1.17 -16.53
N ILE A 256 10.98 -0.10 -17.33
CA ILE A 256 9.75 0.41 -17.96
C ILE A 256 9.62 -0.05 -19.42
N THR A 257 10.74 -0.20 -20.14
CA THR A 257 10.82 -0.55 -21.58
C THR A 257 11.15 -2.00 -21.83
#